data_AF-A0A946E799-F1
#
_entry.id   AF-A0A946E799-F1
#
_cell.length_a   1.000
_cell.length_b   1.000
_cell.length_c   1.000
_cell.angle_alpha   90.00
_cell.angle_beta   90.00
_cell.angle_gamma   90.00
#
_symmetry.space_group_name_H-M   'P 1'
#
loop_
_entity.id
_entity.type
_entity.pdbx_description
1 polymer ?
#
loop_
_entity_poly.entity_id
_entity_poly.type
_entity_poly.pdbx_seq_one_letter_code
_entity_poly.pdbx_strand_id
1 'polypeptide(L)'
;NANYSIQIHPSEQSFQSLNKVQEYEEAFSKEYLDGLNLFYVATTRPVHRLYINASSINKNNISQVLCDFISQKQEVQYPMNWIMGQREKAKIERNIETSEDFTYEKNKVLKIEVTGKNDFEELNAINQKAWGKLVHLGLELVHNKEEIKMFTDKFVLVGQLKKKDAELLKKQLINTLNHPVLKNWLCQSFDEKREKEIIDSDGNSYRPDRVVFQSDSTILIDFKTGIQKQKDIDQIRSYNKLLLDLGYSNIKNYLFYVLKAELIKV
;
A
#
# COMPACT_ATOMS: atom_id res chain seq x y z
N ASN A 1 17.05 13.63 32.72
CA ASN A 1 15.62 13.97 32.56
C ASN A 1 15.28 14.03 31.09
N ALA A 2 15.17 12.87 30.44
CA ALA A 2 14.78 12.77 29.03
C ALA A 2 13.32 12.30 28.98
N ASN A 3 12.47 13.14 28.38
CA ASN A 3 11.07 12.83 28.12
C ASN A 3 11.01 11.79 27.00
N TYR A 4 10.74 10.53 27.34
CA TYR A 4 10.42 9.50 26.37
C TYR A 4 8.95 9.67 25.94
N SER A 5 8.73 10.11 24.70
CA SER A 5 7.40 10.04 24.07
C SER A 5 7.21 8.64 23.50
N ILE A 6 6.58 7.75 24.28
CA ILE A 6 6.21 6.42 23.82
C ILE A 6 4.97 6.56 22.94
N GLN A 7 5.08 6.32 21.64
CA GLN A 7 3.91 6.10 20.78
C GLN A 7 3.38 4.69 21.04
N ILE A 8 2.40 4.60 21.95
CA ILE A 8 1.67 3.36 22.22
C ILE A 8 0.49 3.31 21.25
N HIS A 9 0.43 2.27 20.41
CA HIS A 9 -0.81 1.89 19.75
C HIS A 9 -1.81 1.49 20.83
N PRO A 10 -2.92 2.21 21.04
CA PRO A 10 -3.75 1.93 22.19
C PRO A 10 -4.69 0.78 21.88
N SER A 11 -4.41 -0.37 22.47
CA SER A 11 -5.48 -1.28 22.87
C SER A 11 -6.18 -0.68 24.09
N GLU A 12 -7.49 -0.88 24.21
CA GLU A 12 -8.36 -0.30 25.26
C GLU A 12 -7.82 -0.47 26.70
N GLN A 13 -6.97 -1.48 26.92
CA GLN A 13 -6.33 -1.77 28.21
C GLN A 13 -5.28 -0.73 28.64
N SER A 14 -4.65 0.02 27.72
CA SER A 14 -3.59 0.99 28.08
C SER A 14 -4.12 2.32 28.60
N PHE A 15 -5.38 2.68 28.33
CA PHE A 15 -5.95 3.97 28.75
C PHE A 15 -6.54 3.94 30.17
N GLN A 16 -7.06 2.80 30.60
CA GLN A 16 -7.53 2.63 31.98
C GLN A 16 -6.37 2.76 32.99
N SER A 17 -5.18 2.27 32.65
CA SER A 17 -3.99 2.39 33.50
C SER A 17 -3.39 3.80 33.55
N LEU A 18 -3.78 4.68 32.61
CA LEU A 18 -3.29 6.07 32.50
C LEU A 18 -4.23 7.12 33.10
N ASN A 19 -5.36 6.73 33.72
CA ASN A 19 -6.40 7.65 34.24
C ASN A 19 -6.89 8.69 33.19
N LYS A 20 -6.78 8.38 31.90
CA LYS A 20 -7.17 9.24 30.77
C LYS A 20 -8.41 8.75 30.04
N VAL A 21 -9.25 7.97 30.73
CA VAL A 21 -10.47 7.36 30.17
C VAL A 21 -11.40 8.43 29.57
N GLN A 22 -11.53 9.59 30.24
CA GLN A 22 -12.37 10.68 29.76
C GLN A 22 -11.87 11.33 28.46
N GLU A 23 -10.55 11.55 28.33
CA GLU A 23 -9.95 12.06 27.09
C GLU A 23 -10.12 11.07 25.93
N TYR A 24 -10.03 9.77 26.23
CA TYR A 24 -10.27 8.70 25.26
C TYR A 24 -11.73 8.65 24.80
N GLU A 25 -12.69 8.70 25.73
CA GLU A 25 -14.12 8.70 25.42
C GLU A 25 -14.52 9.93 24.59
N GLU A 26 -13.95 11.11 24.89
CA GLU A 26 -14.16 12.32 24.09
C GLU A 26 -13.60 12.19 22.67
N ALA A 27 -12.38 11.65 22.54
CA ALA A 27 -11.75 11.45 21.23
C ALA A 27 -12.52 10.42 20.39
N PHE A 28 -12.91 9.29 20.99
CA PHE A 28 -13.72 8.26 20.35
C PHE A 28 -15.09 8.80 19.92
N SER A 29 -15.74 9.58 20.79
CA SER A 29 -17.05 10.19 20.48
C SER A 29 -16.95 11.16 19.30
N LYS A 30 -15.88 11.96 19.21
CA LYS A 30 -15.64 12.86 18.08
C LYS A 30 -15.39 12.09 16.78
N GLU A 31 -14.54 11.07 16.81
CA GLU A 31 -14.28 10.22 15.64
C GLU A 31 -15.54 9.51 15.16
N TYR A 32 -16.36 9.02 16.10
CA TYR A 32 -17.65 8.39 15.80
C TYR A 32 -18.65 9.37 15.17
N LEU A 33 -18.75 10.60 15.69
CA LEU A 33 -19.59 11.65 15.12
C LEU A 33 -19.15 12.07 13.71
N ASP A 34 -17.84 12.20 13.48
CA ASP A 34 -17.30 12.50 12.15
C ASP A 34 -17.60 11.37 11.17
N GLY A 35 -17.47 10.12 11.62
CA GLY A 35 -17.88 8.94 10.84
C GLY A 35 -19.37 9.00 10.48
N LEU A 36 -20.25 9.36 11.42
CA LEU A 36 -21.69 9.48 11.18
C LEU A 36 -22.01 10.59 10.18
N ASN A 37 -21.35 11.74 10.30
CA ASN A 37 -21.50 12.85 9.37
C ASN A 37 -21.09 12.45 7.96
N LEU A 38 -19.94 11.78 7.81
CA LEU A 38 -19.48 11.26 6.53
C LEU A 38 -20.47 10.24 5.95
N PHE A 39 -21.00 9.35 6.78
CA PHE A 39 -21.97 8.34 6.39
C PHE A 39 -23.30 8.96 5.93
N TYR A 40 -23.83 9.94 6.68
CA TYR A 40 -25.02 10.70 6.31
C TYR A 40 -24.85 11.36 4.93
N VAL A 41 -23.74 12.04 4.74
CA VAL A 41 -23.42 12.72 3.49
C VAL A 41 -23.24 11.72 2.33
N ALA A 42 -22.59 10.58 2.57
CA ALA A 42 -22.38 9.55 1.56
C ALA A 42 -23.68 8.85 1.12
N THR A 43 -24.65 8.72 2.03
CA THR A 43 -25.95 8.10 1.74
C THR A 43 -26.96 9.04 1.11
N THR A 44 -26.78 10.36 1.23
CA THR A 44 -27.70 11.39 0.69
C THR A 44 -27.25 12.01 -0.63
N ARG A 45 -25.95 11.97 -0.96
CA ARG A 45 -25.41 12.47 -2.23
C ARG A 45 -25.78 11.68 -3.50
N PRO A 46 -25.95 10.35 -3.47
CA PRO A 46 -26.20 9.61 -4.70
C PRO A 46 -27.56 9.93 -5.30
N VAL A 47 -27.57 10.38 -6.56
CA VAL A 47 -28.80 10.79 -7.26
C VAL A 47 -29.55 9.62 -7.86
N HIS A 48 -28.84 8.62 -8.41
CA HIS A 48 -29.47 7.51 -9.14
C HIS A 48 -29.43 6.17 -8.40
N ARG A 49 -28.36 5.92 -7.63
CA ARG A 49 -28.14 4.63 -6.94
C ARG A 49 -27.10 4.75 -5.85
N LEU A 50 -27.34 4.06 -4.75
CA LEU A 50 -26.43 3.94 -3.61
C LEU A 50 -26.02 2.47 -3.48
N TYR A 51 -24.71 2.21 -3.47
CA TYR A 51 -24.16 0.90 -3.16
C TYR A 51 -23.39 1.01 -1.85
N ILE A 52 -23.75 0.18 -0.88
CA ILE A 52 -23.08 0.12 0.42
C ILE A 52 -22.56 -1.30 0.59
N ASN A 53 -21.28 -1.41 0.94
CA ASN A 53 -20.69 -2.64 1.43
C ASN A 53 -20.40 -2.46 2.91
N ALA A 54 -21.00 -3.29 3.76
CA ALA A 54 -20.83 -3.24 5.21
C ALA A 54 -20.50 -4.63 5.73
N SER A 55 -19.47 -4.73 6.57
CA SER A 55 -19.09 -5.95 7.24
C SER A 55 -19.50 -5.88 8.72
N SER A 56 -20.10 -6.95 9.23
CA SER A 56 -20.54 -7.07 10.63
C SER A 56 -19.40 -7.49 11.59
N ILE A 57 -18.14 -7.32 11.20
CA ILE A 57 -17.01 -7.97 11.86
C ILE A 57 -16.64 -7.28 13.18
N ASN A 58 -16.85 -5.97 13.31
CA ASN A 58 -16.47 -5.21 14.50
C ASN A 58 -17.69 -4.61 15.20
N LYS A 59 -17.82 -4.91 16.50
CA LYS A 59 -18.80 -4.25 17.39
C LYS A 59 -18.36 -2.80 17.62
N ASN A 60 -19.32 -1.87 17.66
CA ASN A 60 -19.16 -0.40 17.86
C ASN A 60 -18.80 0.42 16.61
N ASN A 61 -19.01 -0.10 15.41
CA ASN A 61 -18.81 0.69 14.19
C ASN A 61 -20.16 1.03 13.51
N ILE A 62 -20.17 2.08 12.69
CA ILE A 62 -21.36 2.55 11.94
C ILE A 62 -21.93 1.45 11.05
N SER A 63 -21.09 0.53 10.58
CA SER A 63 -21.50 -0.67 9.85
C SER A 63 -22.48 -1.54 10.65
N GLN A 64 -22.32 -1.61 11.98
CA GLN A 64 -23.23 -2.34 12.85
C GLN A 64 -24.60 -1.64 12.91
N VAL A 65 -24.64 -0.31 13.02
CA VAL A 65 -25.91 0.45 13.00
C VAL A 65 -26.68 0.20 11.70
N LEU A 66 -25.99 0.15 10.56
CA LEU A 66 -26.60 -0.20 9.27
C LEU A 66 -27.12 -1.65 9.27
N CYS A 67 -26.31 -2.61 9.73
CA CYS A 67 -26.72 -4.01 9.81
C CYS A 67 -27.94 -4.19 10.73
N ASP A 68 -27.93 -3.57 11.92
CA ASP A 68 -29.04 -3.61 12.88
C ASP A 68 -30.32 -3.02 12.28
N PHE A 69 -30.22 -1.89 11.56
CA PHE A 69 -31.37 -1.29 10.87
C PHE A 69 -31.96 -2.23 9.81
N ILE A 70 -31.11 -2.90 9.03
CA ILE A 70 -31.57 -3.83 7.99
C ILE A 70 -32.19 -5.09 8.62
N SER A 71 -31.58 -5.63 9.69
CA SER A 71 -32.11 -6.76 10.45
C SER A 71 -33.45 -6.48 11.12
N GLN A 72 -33.75 -5.22 11.48
CA GLN A 72 -35.07 -4.83 12.00
C GLN A 72 -36.15 -4.77 10.92
N LYS A 73 -35.78 -4.59 9.64
CA LYS A 73 -36.74 -4.44 8.54
C LYS A 73 -37.15 -5.77 7.91
N GLN A 74 -36.32 -6.81 8.00
CA GLN A 74 -36.59 -8.17 7.50
C GLN A 74 -35.81 -9.21 8.31
N GLU A 75 -36.32 -10.44 8.41
CA GLU A 75 -35.50 -11.59 8.82
C GLU A 75 -34.46 -11.87 7.73
N VAL A 76 -33.18 -11.65 8.03
CA VAL A 76 -32.10 -11.76 7.05
C VAL A 76 -31.30 -13.06 7.25
N GLN A 77 -31.18 -13.85 6.19
CA GLN A 77 -30.25 -14.99 6.11
C GLN A 77 -28.94 -14.56 5.42
N TYR A 78 -27.80 -14.91 6.01
CA TYR A 78 -26.46 -14.64 5.46
C TYR A 78 -26.08 -15.66 4.36
N PRO A 79 -25.28 -15.29 3.32
CA PRO A 79 -24.70 -13.97 3.01
C PRO A 79 -25.62 -13.02 2.20
N MET A 80 -25.49 -11.72 2.49
CA MET A 80 -26.51 -10.67 2.29
C MET A 80 -26.40 -9.93 0.94
N ASN A 81 -27.41 -10.08 0.07
CA ASN A 81 -27.69 -9.15 -1.03
C ASN A 81 -29.04 -8.48 -0.76
N TRP A 82 -29.03 -7.36 -0.04
CA TRP A 82 -30.25 -6.59 0.23
C TRP A 82 -30.40 -5.47 -0.81
N ILE A 83 -31.55 -5.44 -1.49
CA ILE A 83 -31.87 -4.44 -2.50
C ILE A 83 -33.17 -3.77 -2.09
N MET A 84 -33.13 -2.44 -1.99
CA MET A 84 -34.31 -1.61 -1.78
C MET A 84 -34.54 -0.75 -3.02
N GLY A 85 -35.76 -0.75 -3.53
CA GLY A 85 -36.16 -0.01 -4.73
C GLY A 85 -36.00 -0.80 -6.02
N GLN A 86 -36.35 -0.17 -7.14
CA GLN A 86 -36.25 -0.76 -8.48
C GLN A 86 -35.13 -0.08 -9.27
N ARG A 87 -34.45 -0.87 -10.10
CA ARG A 87 -33.36 -0.36 -10.94
C ARG A 87 -33.92 0.36 -12.16
N GLU A 88 -34.00 1.67 -12.10
CA GLU A 88 -34.29 2.49 -13.28
C GLU A 88 -33.01 2.74 -14.10
N LYS A 89 -33.13 2.66 -15.43
CA LYS A 89 -32.05 3.08 -16.32
C LYS A 89 -32.00 4.60 -16.32
N ALA A 90 -30.93 5.18 -15.78
CA ALA A 90 -30.71 6.62 -15.91
C ALA A 90 -30.67 7.00 -17.40
N LYS A 91 -31.60 7.85 -17.84
CA LYS A 91 -31.49 8.57 -19.13
C LYS A 91 -30.36 9.58 -18.96
N ILE A 92 -29.16 9.21 -19.37
CA ILE A 92 -28.07 10.18 -19.47
C ILE A 92 -28.26 10.92 -20.79
N GLU A 93 -28.96 12.05 -20.76
CA GLU A 93 -28.83 13.06 -21.81
C GLU A 93 -27.44 13.68 -21.66
N ARG A 94 -26.47 13.14 -22.41
CA ARG A 94 -25.16 13.77 -22.52
C ARG A 94 -25.28 14.96 -23.46
N ASN A 95 -25.72 16.11 -22.96
CA ASN A 95 -25.34 17.38 -23.58
C ASN A 95 -23.86 17.60 -23.24
N ILE A 96 -22.98 17.09 -24.11
CA ILE A 96 -21.58 17.45 -24.10
C ILE A 96 -21.49 18.82 -24.77
N GLU A 97 -21.76 19.89 -24.04
CA GLU A 97 -21.09 21.14 -24.32
C GLU A 97 -19.67 20.99 -23.77
N THR A 98 -18.71 20.79 -24.66
CA THR A 98 -17.28 20.90 -24.32
C THR A 98 -17.02 22.34 -23.89
N SER A 99 -17.10 22.62 -22.59
CA SER A 99 -16.47 23.81 -22.02
C SER A 99 -14.96 23.55 -22.03
N GLU A 100 -14.22 24.27 -22.88
CA GLU A 100 -12.76 24.13 -22.98
C GLU A 100 -12.03 24.66 -21.72
N ASP A 101 -12.71 25.35 -20.80
CA ASP A 101 -12.08 26.04 -19.67
C ASP A 101 -12.57 25.60 -18.28
N PHE A 102 -12.48 24.31 -17.97
CA PHE A 102 -12.51 23.85 -16.56
C PHE A 102 -11.13 23.32 -16.14
N THR A 103 -10.25 24.24 -15.76
CA THR A 103 -9.02 23.92 -15.04
C THR A 103 -9.39 23.57 -13.60
N TYR A 104 -9.65 22.29 -13.35
CA TYR A 104 -9.69 21.76 -11.98
C TYR A 104 -8.26 21.78 -11.44
N GLU A 105 -7.92 22.72 -10.56
CA GLU A 105 -6.71 22.63 -9.75
C GLU A 105 -6.85 21.45 -8.79
N LYS A 106 -6.43 20.30 -9.29
CA LYS A 106 -6.35 19.05 -8.53
C LYS A 106 -5.33 19.28 -7.43
N ASN A 107 -5.82 19.43 -6.19
CA ASN A 107 -5.01 19.30 -4.98
C ASN A 107 -3.99 18.17 -5.17
N LYS A 108 -2.73 18.46 -4.83
CA LYS A 108 -1.49 17.68 -5.00
C LYS A 108 -1.65 16.16 -4.77
N VAL A 109 -2.20 15.45 -5.73
CA VAL A 109 -2.19 13.98 -5.79
C VAL A 109 -1.36 13.61 -7.00
N LEU A 110 -0.26 12.88 -6.74
CA LEU A 110 0.78 12.45 -7.68
C LEU A 110 0.19 12.08 -9.04
N LYS A 111 0.37 12.99 -10.01
CA LYS A 111 0.01 12.80 -11.40
C LYS A 111 1.12 11.97 -12.03
N ILE A 112 0.97 10.64 -12.06
CA ILE A 112 1.83 9.78 -12.89
C ILE A 112 1.36 9.98 -14.34
N GLU A 113 1.82 11.07 -14.95
CA GLU A 113 1.73 11.28 -16.38
C GLU A 113 2.98 10.71 -17.03
N VAL A 114 2.95 9.42 -17.39
CA VAL A 114 3.85 8.93 -18.43
C VAL A 114 3.33 9.46 -19.74
N THR A 115 3.97 10.50 -20.21
CA THR A 115 3.84 10.99 -21.58
C THR A 115 5.26 11.06 -22.11
N GLY A 116 5.63 10.07 -22.92
CA GLY A 116 6.88 10.11 -23.66
C GLY A 116 6.83 11.25 -24.66
N LYS A 117 7.61 12.30 -24.41
CA LYS A 117 8.62 12.89 -25.29
C LYS A 117 9.09 14.21 -24.66
N ASN A 118 10.41 14.28 -24.51
CA ASN A 118 11.28 15.47 -24.47
C ASN A 118 10.87 16.60 -23.51
N ASP A 119 11.38 16.54 -22.28
CA ASP A 119 12.26 17.56 -21.69
C ASP A 119 12.82 17.01 -20.37
N PHE A 120 14.11 16.68 -20.41
CA PHE A 120 14.79 15.75 -19.53
C PHE A 120 15.66 16.55 -18.57
N GLU A 121 15.27 16.69 -17.30
CA GLU A 121 16.17 16.52 -16.14
C GLU A 121 15.48 16.82 -14.80
N GLU A 122 14.62 17.84 -14.69
CA GLU A 122 14.00 18.18 -13.38
C GLU A 122 12.66 17.46 -13.09
N LEU A 123 11.80 17.26 -14.09
CA LEU A 123 10.50 16.55 -13.93
C LEU A 123 10.64 15.02 -13.83
N ASN A 124 11.77 14.46 -14.29
CA ASN A 124 12.05 13.02 -14.26
C ASN A 124 12.33 12.50 -12.85
N ALA A 125 12.91 13.30 -11.95
CA ALA A 125 13.27 12.82 -10.61
C ALA A 125 12.04 12.51 -9.74
N ILE A 126 10.95 13.28 -9.90
CA ILE A 126 9.69 13.08 -9.17
C ILE A 126 8.97 11.85 -9.71
N ASN A 127 8.90 11.69 -11.04
CA ASN A 127 8.28 10.52 -11.68
C ASN A 127 9.09 9.23 -11.47
N GLN A 128 10.42 9.27 -11.50
CA GLN A 128 11.27 8.10 -11.24
C GLN A 128 11.19 7.64 -9.77
N LYS A 129 11.10 8.58 -8.82
CA LYS A 129 10.88 8.23 -7.40
C LYS A 129 9.51 7.60 -7.18
N ALA A 130 8.46 8.17 -7.77
CA ALA A 130 7.11 7.61 -7.67
C ALA A 130 7.02 6.22 -8.33
N TRP A 131 7.63 6.08 -9.51
CA TRP A 131 7.77 4.79 -10.20
C TRP A 131 8.53 3.78 -9.34
N GLY A 132 9.65 4.19 -8.75
CA GLY A 132 10.43 3.39 -7.82
C GLY A 132 9.56 2.83 -6.70
N LYS A 133 8.84 3.70 -5.99
CA LYS A 133 7.93 3.28 -4.91
C LYS A 133 6.88 2.29 -5.38
N LEU A 134 6.32 2.48 -6.58
CA LEU A 134 5.32 1.57 -7.14
C LEU A 134 5.90 0.18 -7.46
N VAL A 135 7.15 0.14 -7.96
CA VAL A 135 7.88 -1.10 -8.20
C VAL A 135 8.18 -1.82 -6.88
N HIS A 136 8.69 -1.11 -5.85
CA HIS A 136 8.94 -1.69 -4.52
C HIS A 136 7.64 -2.26 -3.93
N LEU A 137 6.55 -1.50 -3.96
CA LEU A 137 5.24 -1.96 -3.49
C LEU A 137 4.76 -3.21 -4.25
N GLY A 138 4.99 -3.25 -5.56
CA GLY A 138 4.71 -4.43 -6.37
C GLY A 138 5.52 -5.63 -5.88
N LEU A 139 6.83 -5.48 -5.74
CA LEU A 139 7.74 -6.55 -5.27
C LEU A 139 7.48 -6.97 -3.82
N GLU A 140 6.95 -6.09 -2.98
CA GLU A 140 6.53 -6.40 -1.61
C GLU A 140 5.30 -7.33 -1.62
N LEU A 141 4.30 -7.00 -2.44
CA LEU A 141 2.97 -7.62 -2.37
C LEU A 141 2.77 -8.84 -3.28
N VAL A 142 3.45 -8.92 -4.42
CA VAL A 142 3.17 -9.94 -5.45
C VAL A 142 4.19 -11.07 -5.49
N HIS A 143 3.73 -12.28 -5.78
CA HIS A 143 4.53 -13.51 -5.77
C HIS A 143 4.49 -14.25 -7.11
N ASN A 144 3.37 -14.16 -7.82
CA ASN A 144 3.13 -14.89 -9.04
C ASN A 144 2.54 -13.99 -10.14
N LYS A 145 2.44 -14.53 -11.36
CA LYS A 145 1.97 -13.78 -12.53
C LYS A 145 0.51 -13.32 -12.40
N GLU A 146 -0.31 -14.06 -11.68
CA GLU A 146 -1.73 -13.74 -11.49
C GLU A 146 -1.91 -12.58 -10.53
N GLU A 147 -1.19 -12.60 -9.40
CA GLU A 147 -1.13 -11.50 -8.44
C GLU A 147 -0.59 -10.22 -9.08
N ILE A 148 0.44 -10.32 -9.93
CA ILE A 148 0.93 -9.16 -10.68
C ILE A 148 -0.20 -8.56 -11.52
N LYS A 149 -0.95 -9.39 -12.24
CA LYS A 149 -2.06 -8.92 -13.07
C LYS A 149 -3.14 -8.24 -12.21
N MET A 150 -3.57 -8.88 -11.13
CA MET A 150 -4.56 -8.32 -10.20
C MET A 150 -4.09 -7.00 -9.60
N PHE A 151 -2.82 -6.93 -9.20
CA PHE A 151 -2.19 -5.73 -8.67
C PHE A 151 -2.25 -4.60 -9.71
N THR A 152 -1.74 -4.82 -10.93
CA THR A 152 -1.73 -3.78 -11.96
C THR A 152 -3.14 -3.36 -12.37
N ASP A 153 -4.07 -4.30 -12.49
CA ASP A 153 -5.45 -4.03 -12.89
C ASP A 153 -6.18 -3.18 -11.83
N LYS A 154 -5.91 -3.41 -10.54
CA LYS A 154 -6.43 -2.59 -9.44
C LYS A 154 -5.99 -1.13 -9.56
N PHE A 155 -4.70 -0.87 -9.82
CA PHE A 155 -4.19 0.50 -9.97
C PHE A 155 -4.73 1.20 -11.22
N VAL A 156 -4.98 0.45 -12.30
CA VAL A 156 -5.66 0.97 -13.50
C VAL A 156 -7.12 1.30 -13.20
N LEU A 157 -7.84 0.42 -12.50
CA LEU A 157 -9.26 0.58 -12.18
C LEU A 157 -9.53 1.82 -11.31
N VAL A 158 -8.66 2.08 -10.34
CA VAL A 158 -8.75 3.26 -9.45
C VAL A 158 -8.23 4.54 -10.15
N GLY A 159 -7.77 4.44 -11.40
CA GLY A 159 -7.30 5.57 -12.19
C GLY A 159 -5.95 6.14 -11.73
N GLN A 160 -5.19 5.38 -10.94
CA GLN A 160 -3.87 5.77 -10.43
C GLN A 160 -2.73 5.43 -11.40
N LEU A 161 -2.97 4.52 -12.35
CA LEU A 161 -1.98 4.08 -13.33
C LEU A 161 -2.58 4.05 -14.74
N LYS A 162 -1.88 4.62 -15.74
CA LYS A 162 -2.32 4.51 -17.13
C LYS A 162 -2.12 3.08 -17.62
N LYS A 163 -2.94 2.62 -18.58
CA LYS A 163 -2.83 1.28 -19.16
C LYS A 163 -1.43 0.97 -19.73
N LYS A 164 -0.80 1.95 -20.40
CA LYS A 164 0.56 1.80 -20.94
C LYS A 164 1.60 1.52 -19.85
N ASP A 165 1.45 2.19 -18.71
CA ASP A 165 2.38 2.10 -17.58
C ASP A 165 2.15 0.82 -16.80
N ALA A 166 0.90 0.38 -16.69
CA ALA A 166 0.55 -0.91 -16.12
C ALA A 166 1.23 -2.07 -16.87
N GLU A 167 1.26 -2.04 -18.20
CA GLU A 167 1.96 -3.04 -19.00
C GLU A 167 3.48 -3.00 -18.79
N LEU A 168 4.07 -1.80 -18.66
CA LEU A 168 5.49 -1.65 -18.35
C LEU A 168 5.83 -2.22 -16.96
N LEU A 169 5.04 -1.86 -15.94
CA LEU A 169 5.21 -2.34 -14.57
C LEU A 169 5.09 -3.86 -14.50
N LYS A 170 4.06 -4.41 -15.16
CA LYS A 170 3.85 -5.85 -15.27
C LYS A 170 5.07 -6.54 -15.87
N LYS A 171 5.63 -6.01 -16.97
CA LYS A 171 6.84 -6.57 -17.59
C LYS A 171 8.04 -6.53 -16.64
N GLN A 172 8.23 -5.43 -15.92
CA GLN A 172 9.34 -5.28 -14.95
C GLN A 172 9.22 -6.26 -13.78
N LEU A 173 8.04 -6.38 -13.18
CA LEU A 173 7.78 -7.30 -12.08
C LEU A 173 7.94 -8.76 -12.52
N ILE A 174 7.40 -9.14 -13.68
CA ILE A 174 7.55 -10.48 -14.25
C ILE A 174 9.03 -10.80 -14.50
N ASN A 175 9.79 -9.87 -15.08
CA ASN A 175 11.21 -10.09 -15.34
C ASN A 175 12.02 -10.25 -14.05
N THR A 176 11.70 -9.44 -13.03
CA THR A 176 12.37 -9.50 -11.71
C THR A 176 12.09 -10.83 -11.02
N LEU A 177 10.82 -11.24 -10.92
CA LEU A 177 10.45 -12.49 -10.25
C LEU A 177 10.91 -13.75 -11.00
N ASN A 178 11.07 -13.68 -12.33
CA ASN A 178 11.56 -14.80 -13.13
C ASN A 178 13.08 -14.78 -13.34
N HIS A 179 13.82 -13.84 -12.76
CA HIS A 179 15.27 -13.83 -12.87
C HIS A 179 15.85 -15.14 -12.32
N PRO A 180 16.73 -15.87 -13.04
CA PRO A 180 17.09 -17.25 -12.71
C PRO A 180 17.59 -17.45 -11.28
N VAL A 181 18.39 -16.50 -10.78
CA VAL A 181 18.96 -16.55 -9.43
C VAL A 181 17.94 -16.14 -8.37
N LEU A 182 17.17 -15.08 -8.64
CA LEU A 182 16.19 -14.58 -7.67
C LEU A 182 15.04 -15.57 -7.51
N LYS A 183 14.57 -16.16 -8.60
CA LYS A 183 13.49 -17.15 -8.59
C LYS A 183 13.78 -18.29 -7.61
N ASN A 184 15.02 -18.74 -7.49
CA ASN A 184 15.38 -19.80 -6.55
C ASN A 184 15.22 -19.35 -5.08
N TRP A 185 15.45 -18.08 -4.77
CA TRP A 185 15.28 -17.55 -3.41
C TRP A 185 13.84 -17.13 -3.12
N LEU A 186 13.12 -16.65 -4.15
CA LEU A 186 11.76 -16.13 -4.03
C LEU A 186 10.68 -17.21 -4.16
N CYS A 187 10.95 -18.35 -4.82
CA CYS A 187 10.00 -19.45 -5.00
C CYS A 187 10.22 -20.63 -4.05
N GLN A 188 11.35 -20.70 -3.33
CA GLN A 188 11.55 -21.73 -2.32
C GLN A 188 10.81 -21.36 -1.03
N SER A 189 10.29 -22.36 -0.32
CA SER A 189 9.57 -22.21 0.96
C SER A 189 10.50 -21.82 2.12
N PHE A 190 11.39 -20.86 1.89
CA PHE A 190 12.22 -20.27 2.94
C PHE A 190 11.41 -19.28 3.77
N ASP A 191 11.80 -19.10 5.02
CA ASP A 191 11.30 -17.96 5.79
C ASP A 191 11.89 -16.69 5.19
N GLU A 192 11.04 -15.76 4.81
CA GLU A 192 11.46 -14.46 4.30
C GLU A 192 10.73 -13.34 5.03
N LYS A 193 11.42 -12.21 5.17
CA LYS A 193 10.87 -10.97 5.70
C LYS A 193 10.99 -9.91 4.62
N ARG A 194 9.87 -9.29 4.30
CA ARG A 194 9.76 -8.23 3.30
C ARG A 194 9.48 -6.93 4.02
N GLU A 195 10.24 -5.88 3.69
CA GLU A 195 9.93 -4.52 4.10
C GLU A 195 9.67 -4.42 5.62
N LYS A 196 10.45 -5.18 6.41
CA LYS A 196 10.38 -5.22 7.87
C LYS A 196 11.44 -4.29 8.44
N GLU A 197 11.04 -3.48 9.40
CA GLU A 197 11.94 -2.55 10.07
C GLU A 197 12.88 -3.28 11.03
N ILE A 198 14.13 -2.83 11.03
CA ILE A 198 15.19 -3.19 11.96
C ILE A 198 15.55 -1.90 12.70
N ILE A 199 15.50 -1.93 14.02
CA ILE A 199 15.82 -0.79 14.87
C ILE A 199 17.21 -1.02 15.45
N ASP A 200 18.11 -0.07 15.28
CA ASP A 200 19.45 -0.13 15.87
C ASP A 200 19.46 0.28 17.36
N SER A 201 20.62 0.18 18.01
CA SER A 201 20.79 0.56 19.42
C SER A 201 20.53 2.05 19.69
N ASP A 202 20.66 2.89 18.67
CA ASP A 202 20.47 4.34 18.76
C ASP A 202 19.02 4.76 18.48
N GLY A 203 18.14 3.81 18.15
CA GLY A 203 16.73 4.02 17.84
C GLY A 203 16.45 4.42 16.39
N ASN A 204 17.44 4.32 15.49
CA ASN A 204 17.23 4.55 14.07
C ASN A 204 16.54 3.33 13.44
N SER A 205 15.55 3.59 12.59
CA SER A 205 14.82 2.54 11.85
C SER A 205 15.39 2.36 10.44
N TYR A 206 15.62 1.10 10.08
CA TYR A 206 16.14 0.66 8.79
C TYR A 206 15.21 -0.38 8.19
N ARG A 207 14.85 -0.23 6.92
CA ARG A 207 13.90 -1.12 6.25
C ARG A 207 14.57 -1.74 5.02
N PRO A 208 15.19 -2.92 5.13
CA PRO A 208 15.60 -3.68 3.97
C PRO A 208 14.39 -4.17 3.17
N ASP A 209 14.48 -4.14 1.84
CA ASP A 209 13.38 -4.58 0.98
C ASP A 209 13.06 -6.06 1.21
N ARG A 210 14.09 -6.93 1.27
CA ARG A 210 13.90 -8.36 1.47
C ARG A 210 15.08 -9.05 2.14
N VAL A 211 14.77 -9.89 3.12
CA VAL A 211 15.71 -10.81 3.77
C VAL A 211 15.16 -12.22 3.70
N VAL A 212 15.93 -13.13 3.11
CA VAL A 212 15.57 -14.55 2.98
C VAL A 212 16.47 -15.37 3.89
N PHE A 213 15.87 -16.16 4.78
CA PHE A 213 16.57 -17.01 5.74
C PHE A 213 16.62 -18.45 5.22
N GLN A 214 17.83 -18.90 4.87
CA GLN A 214 18.11 -20.30 4.57
C GLN A 214 18.68 -20.98 5.82
N SER A 215 18.74 -22.31 5.82
CA SER A 215 19.24 -23.09 6.96
C SER A 215 20.67 -22.72 7.39
N ASP A 216 21.49 -22.24 6.46
CA ASP A 216 22.94 -22.05 6.66
C ASP A 216 23.44 -20.71 6.07
N SER A 217 22.55 -19.88 5.50
CA SER A 217 22.90 -18.52 5.08
C SER A 217 21.71 -17.57 5.07
N THR A 218 21.99 -16.29 5.30
CA THR A 218 20.98 -15.22 5.18
C THR A 218 21.22 -14.45 3.90
N ILE A 219 20.20 -14.25 3.08
CA ILE A 219 20.30 -13.52 1.82
C ILE A 219 19.60 -12.19 1.99
N LEU A 220 20.36 -11.10 1.85
CA LEU A 220 19.85 -9.74 1.87
C LEU A 220 19.76 -9.22 0.45
N ILE A 221 18.57 -8.79 0.04
CA ILE A 221 18.28 -8.31 -1.32
C ILE A 221 17.66 -6.92 -1.22
N ASP A 222 18.22 -5.97 -1.95
CA ASP A 222 17.72 -4.61 -2.06
C ASP A 222 17.54 -4.25 -3.54
N PHE A 223 16.33 -3.83 -3.90
CA PHE A 223 15.92 -3.58 -5.27
C PHE A 223 16.15 -2.10 -5.62
N LYS A 224 16.79 -1.86 -6.77
CA LYS A 224 17.09 -0.52 -7.27
C LYS A 224 16.41 -0.29 -8.61
N THR A 225 15.63 0.77 -8.69
CA THR A 225 14.99 1.20 -9.95
C THR A 225 15.80 2.24 -10.72
N GLY A 226 16.86 2.79 -10.11
CA GLY A 226 17.73 3.79 -10.71
C GLY A 226 19.06 3.23 -11.25
N ILE A 227 19.97 4.13 -11.62
CA ILE A 227 21.35 3.80 -11.97
C ILE A 227 22.12 3.45 -10.70
N GLN A 228 23.06 2.51 -10.81
CA GLN A 228 23.96 2.12 -9.72
C GLN A 228 24.73 3.30 -9.14
N LYS A 229 24.73 3.40 -7.81
CA LYS A 229 25.42 4.44 -7.04
C LYS A 229 26.19 3.83 -5.88
N GLN A 230 27.27 4.49 -5.46
CA GLN A 230 28.02 4.10 -4.26
C GLN A 230 27.14 4.04 -3.01
N LYS A 231 26.15 4.95 -2.91
CA LYS A 231 25.16 4.97 -1.84
C LYS A 231 24.37 3.65 -1.72
N ASP A 232 24.12 2.94 -2.83
CA ASP A 232 23.41 1.66 -2.81
C ASP A 232 24.25 0.59 -2.09
N ILE A 233 25.57 0.60 -2.34
CA ILE A 233 26.54 -0.29 -1.70
C ILE A 233 26.66 0.03 -0.21
N ASP A 234 26.69 1.31 0.16
CA ASP A 234 26.81 1.72 1.55
C ASP A 234 25.53 1.38 2.34
N GLN A 235 24.36 1.48 1.71
CA GLN A 235 23.07 1.10 2.30
C GLN A 235 23.03 -0.41 2.60
N ILE A 236 23.36 -1.26 1.63
CA ILE A 236 23.29 -2.72 1.84
C ILE A 236 24.34 -3.20 2.86
N ARG A 237 25.51 -2.55 2.92
CA ARG A 237 26.50 -2.80 3.98
C ARG A 237 26.01 -2.40 5.36
N SER A 238 25.23 -1.32 5.46
CA SER A 238 24.62 -0.90 6.73
C SER A 238 23.62 -1.94 7.21
N TYR A 239 22.74 -2.42 6.31
CA TYR A 239 21.82 -3.52 6.62
C TYR A 239 22.53 -4.81 7.00
N ASN A 240 23.64 -5.15 6.34
CA ASN A 240 24.44 -6.32 6.69
C ASN A 240 24.94 -6.25 8.15
N LYS A 241 25.50 -5.11 8.57
CA LYS A 241 25.94 -4.90 9.96
C LYS A 241 24.79 -5.09 10.95
N LEU A 242 23.64 -4.50 10.68
CA LEU A 242 22.46 -4.64 11.54
C LEU A 242 22.02 -6.11 11.68
N LEU A 243 22.04 -6.87 10.59
CA LEU A 243 21.71 -8.30 10.64
C LEU A 243 22.77 -9.12 11.40
N LEU A 244 24.06 -8.75 11.30
CA LEU A 244 25.13 -9.36 12.12
C LEU A 244 24.91 -9.07 13.61
N ASP A 245 24.55 -7.84 13.96
CA ASP A 245 24.28 -7.41 15.33
C ASP A 245 23.05 -8.13 15.93
N LEU A 246 22.07 -8.47 15.10
CA LEU A 246 20.93 -9.32 15.46
C LEU A 246 21.29 -10.82 15.62
N GLY A 247 22.53 -11.21 15.34
CA GLY A 247 23.03 -12.58 15.49
C GLY A 247 22.91 -13.46 14.25
N TYR A 248 22.52 -12.92 13.09
CA TYR A 248 22.54 -13.67 11.84
C TYR A 248 23.96 -13.79 11.31
N SER A 249 24.28 -14.91 10.65
CA SER A 249 25.62 -15.17 10.10
C SER A 249 25.55 -15.63 8.65
N ASN A 250 26.72 -15.66 7.98
CA ASN A 250 26.86 -16.00 6.56
C ASN A 250 25.91 -15.19 5.65
N ILE A 251 25.94 -13.87 5.81
CA ILE A 251 25.04 -12.96 5.12
C ILE A 251 25.56 -12.66 3.71
N LYS A 252 24.77 -12.97 2.69
CA LYS A 252 25.07 -12.69 1.28
C LYS A 252 24.27 -11.47 0.82
N ASN A 253 24.97 -10.40 0.45
CA ASN A 253 24.36 -9.14 0.05
C ASN A 253 24.19 -9.07 -1.47
N TYR A 254 23.00 -8.67 -1.91
CA TYR A 254 22.68 -8.50 -3.32
C TYR A 254 21.91 -7.22 -3.59
N LEU A 255 22.37 -6.48 -4.60
CA LEU A 255 21.64 -5.37 -5.20
C LEU A 255 21.01 -5.86 -6.51
N PHE A 256 19.71 -5.65 -6.69
CA PHE A 256 19.04 -5.99 -7.95
C PHE A 256 18.56 -4.73 -8.69
N TYR A 257 19.14 -4.46 -9.85
CA TYR A 257 18.78 -3.32 -10.68
C TYR A 257 17.64 -3.70 -11.64
N VAL A 258 16.41 -3.29 -11.30
CA VAL A 258 15.17 -3.70 -11.96
C VAL A 258 15.14 -3.34 -13.45
N LEU A 259 15.65 -2.16 -13.82
CA LEU A 259 15.64 -1.70 -15.23
C LEU A 259 16.56 -2.55 -16.12
N LYS A 260 17.71 -2.97 -15.59
CA LYS A 260 18.69 -3.79 -16.31
C LYS A 260 18.46 -5.29 -16.12
N ALA A 261 17.59 -5.67 -15.20
CA ALA A 261 17.44 -7.03 -14.69
C ALA A 261 18.79 -7.64 -14.27
N GLU A 262 19.62 -6.83 -13.61
CA GLU A 262 21.00 -7.16 -13.25
C GLU A 262 21.14 -7.36 -11.74
N LEU A 263 21.69 -8.52 -11.35
CA LEU A 263 21.97 -8.85 -9.95
C LEU A 263 23.46 -8.66 -9.66
N ILE A 264 23.78 -7.80 -8.70
CA ILE A 264 25.15 -7.50 -8.26
C ILE A 264 25.34 -8.05 -6.85
N LYS A 265 26.39 -8.84 -6.64
CA LYS A 265 26.82 -9.29 -5.31
C LYS A 265 27.75 -8.25 -4.70
N VAL A 266 27.52 -7.90 -3.43
CA VAL A 266 28.28 -6.88 -2.69
C VAL A 266 29.05 -7.48 -1.51
#